data_AF-A0A3C0FD03-F1
#
_entry.id   AF-A0A3C0FD03-F1
#
_cell.length_a   1.000
_cell.length_b   1.000
_cell.length_c   1.000
_cell.angle_alpha   90.00
_cell.angle_beta   90.00
_cell.angle_gamma   90.00
#
_symmetry.space_group_name_H-M   'P 1'
#
loop_
_entity.id
_entity.type
_entity.pdbx_description
1 polymer ?
#
loop_
_entity_poly.entity_id
_entity_poly.type
_entity_poly.pdbx_seq_one_letter_code
_entity_poly.pdbx_strand_id
1 'polypeptide(L)'
;MPGIYRPWMWTVWRWLYRHGSGASGAKRTFWPCGPGGNWRTAMNMTEEVGQRAVELFDAGYNCAEAVLMALSAAWGLDIPFTAGTAFGGGIARSGQTCGALGGALVALGVRYGRRPGDDGGRDRVYGLAQELMQSFREAHGDTGCLQLTGCLLALAADRRRFNEEGIRQRVCRALVRNAVAEAVAAWQRHQGADTGLC
;
A
#
# COMPACT_ATOMS: atom_id res chain seq x y z
N MET A 1 6.62 -6.57 45.54
CA MET A 1 6.99 -5.25 46.07
C MET A 1 8.12 -4.68 45.20
N PRO A 2 8.16 -3.37 44.92
CA PRO A 2 7.85 -2.81 43.59
C PRO A 2 9.04 -2.11 42.89
N GLY A 3 8.83 -1.72 41.63
CA GLY A 3 9.58 -0.65 40.95
C GLY A 3 9.97 -1.00 39.51
N ILE A 4 9.91 -0.14 38.50
CA ILE A 4 9.75 1.30 38.36
C ILE A 4 9.37 1.50 36.87
N TYR A 5 8.18 2.02 36.56
CA TYR A 5 7.86 2.52 35.21
C TYR A 5 8.11 4.03 35.22
N ARG A 6 9.05 4.50 34.42
CA ARG A 6 9.58 5.86 34.52
C ARG A 6 9.28 6.64 33.21
N PRO A 7 8.48 7.73 33.22
CA PRO A 7 7.76 8.22 32.02
C PRO A 7 8.53 9.18 31.09
N TRP A 8 9.87 9.19 31.09
CA TRP A 8 10.66 10.24 30.43
C TRP A 8 11.19 9.88 29.03
N MET A 9 10.93 8.68 28.51
CA MET A 9 11.32 8.32 27.13
C MET A 9 10.45 8.99 26.05
N TRP A 10 9.27 9.53 26.39
CA TRP A 10 8.40 10.21 25.44
C TRP A 10 8.81 11.67 25.16
N THR A 11 9.52 12.33 26.07
CA THR A 11 9.88 13.76 25.91
C THR A 11 11.16 13.96 25.09
N VAL A 12 12.12 13.01 25.12
CA VAL A 12 13.36 13.11 24.33
C VAL A 12 13.10 12.91 22.82
N TRP A 13 12.17 12.01 22.46
CA TRP A 13 11.76 11.79 21.07
C TRP A 13 11.13 13.03 20.44
N ARG A 14 10.33 13.78 21.21
CA ARG A 14 9.68 15.02 20.75
C ARG A 14 10.65 16.20 20.59
N TRP A 15 11.80 16.16 21.27
CA TRP A 15 12.85 17.17 21.19
C TRP A 15 13.81 16.92 20.02
N LEU A 16 14.25 15.66 19.82
CA LEU A 16 15.13 15.30 18.69
C LEU A 16 14.47 15.51 17.33
N TYR A 17 13.14 15.39 17.24
CA TYR A 17 12.39 15.71 16.03
C TYR A 17 12.27 17.20 15.73
N ARG A 18 12.49 18.08 16.73
CA ARG A 18 12.23 19.52 16.61
C ARG A 18 13.50 20.35 16.35
N HIS A 19 14.70 19.85 16.68
CA HIS A 19 15.94 20.64 16.62
C HIS A 19 17.21 19.96 16.05
N GLY A 20 17.08 18.89 15.26
CA GLY A 20 18.23 18.25 14.59
C GLY A 20 18.68 18.97 13.30
N SER A 21 19.78 19.72 13.38
CA SER A 21 20.43 20.53 12.35
C SER A 21 21.23 19.73 11.32
N GLY A 22 20.89 19.95 10.03
CA GLY A 22 21.73 20.03 8.82
C GLY A 22 22.95 19.11 8.61
N ALA A 23 22.84 18.19 7.64
CA ALA A 23 23.89 17.88 6.68
C ALA A 23 23.33 17.24 5.38
N SER A 24 23.66 17.86 4.24
CA SER A 24 23.69 17.35 2.85
C SER A 24 22.45 16.69 2.21
N GLY A 25 21.73 17.47 1.41
CA GLY A 25 21.75 17.25 -0.06
C GLY A 25 20.78 16.26 -0.71
N ALA A 26 19.80 15.68 -0.03
CA ALA A 26 18.69 14.98 -0.69
C ALA A 26 17.46 15.91 -0.72
N LYS A 27 16.95 16.21 -1.92
CA LYS A 27 15.68 16.94 -2.08
C LYS A 27 14.58 16.13 -1.40
N ARG A 28 14.25 16.51 -0.16
CA ARG A 28 13.05 16.06 0.56
C ARG A 28 11.87 16.35 -0.35
N THR A 29 11.28 15.33 -0.95
CA THR A 29 9.93 15.43 -1.53
C THR A 29 8.96 15.53 -0.35
N PHE A 30 8.93 16.72 0.24
CA PHE A 30 7.84 17.21 1.07
C PHE A 30 6.62 17.31 0.15
N TRP A 31 5.80 16.27 0.12
CA TRP A 31 4.51 16.33 -0.55
C TRP A 31 3.43 16.59 0.51
N PRO A 32 2.53 17.55 0.28
CA PRO A 32 1.68 18.06 1.34
C PRO A 32 0.66 16.99 1.74
N CYS A 33 0.76 16.51 2.98
CA CYS A 33 -0.43 16.17 3.72
C CYS A 33 -1.23 17.46 3.88
N GLY A 34 -2.33 17.61 3.13
CA GLY A 34 -3.20 18.77 3.20
C GLY A 34 -4.64 18.40 2.82
N PRO A 35 -5.64 18.63 3.69
CA PRO A 35 -7.04 18.47 3.33
C PRO A 35 -7.47 19.70 2.52
N GLY A 36 -7.57 19.59 1.19
CA GLY A 36 -7.95 20.76 0.38
C GLY A 36 -7.90 20.67 -1.14
N GLY A 37 -7.81 19.47 -1.73
CA GLY A 37 -7.86 19.31 -3.19
C GLY A 37 -9.28 19.05 -3.69
N ASN A 38 -9.81 19.95 -4.51
CA ASN A 38 -11.04 19.79 -5.30
C ASN A 38 -10.96 18.48 -6.15
N TRP A 39 -11.60 17.41 -5.70
CA TRP A 39 -11.58 16.06 -6.30
C TRP A 39 -12.53 15.89 -7.49
N ARG A 40 -12.86 16.96 -8.24
CA ARG A 40 -13.84 16.93 -9.33
C ARG A 40 -13.54 15.78 -10.32
N THR A 41 -14.42 14.78 -10.26
CA THR A 41 -14.54 13.50 -11.00
C THR A 41 -13.68 12.31 -10.51
N ALA A 42 -14.39 11.25 -10.11
CA ALA A 42 -13.87 9.98 -9.59
C ALA A 42 -12.84 9.28 -10.50
N MET A 43 -12.94 9.51 -11.83
CA MET A 43 -12.02 8.99 -12.84
C MET A 43 -10.60 9.57 -12.69
N ASN A 44 -10.48 10.82 -12.22
CA ASN A 44 -9.20 11.52 -12.10
C ASN A 44 -8.39 10.99 -10.90
N MET A 45 -9.06 10.65 -9.80
CA MET A 45 -8.39 10.17 -8.59
C MET A 45 -7.79 8.77 -8.76
N THR A 46 -8.52 7.85 -9.40
CA THR A 46 -8.03 6.49 -9.66
C THR A 46 -6.74 6.52 -10.48
N GLU A 47 -6.70 7.33 -11.54
CA GLU A 47 -5.52 7.48 -12.38
C GLU A 47 -4.37 8.16 -11.64
N GLU A 48 -4.64 9.25 -10.90
CA GLU A 48 -3.61 9.97 -10.15
C GLU A 48 -2.92 9.10 -9.10
N VAL A 49 -3.70 8.39 -8.28
CA VAL A 49 -3.14 7.52 -7.23
C VAL A 49 -2.45 6.31 -7.85
N GLY A 50 -3.00 5.75 -8.94
CA GLY A 50 -2.38 4.66 -9.69
C GLY A 50 -1.03 5.06 -10.30
N GLN A 51 -0.98 6.23 -10.93
CA GLN A 51 0.25 6.81 -11.48
C GLN A 51 1.27 7.09 -10.38
N ARG A 52 0.82 7.59 -9.23
CA ARG A 52 1.70 7.80 -8.07
C ARG A 52 2.33 6.51 -7.58
N ALA A 53 1.56 5.42 -7.51
CA ALA A 53 2.11 4.12 -7.13
C ALA A 53 3.14 3.60 -8.14
N VAL A 54 2.93 3.84 -9.43
CA VAL A 54 3.91 3.50 -10.47
C VAL A 54 5.20 4.29 -10.30
N GLU A 55 5.13 5.60 -10.06
CA GLU A 55 6.32 6.43 -9.80
C GLU A 55 7.14 5.93 -8.62
N LEU A 56 6.47 5.57 -7.52
CA LEU A 56 7.11 5.03 -6.33
C LEU A 56 7.76 3.67 -6.64
N PHE A 57 7.07 2.81 -7.38
CA PHE A 57 7.62 1.53 -7.81
C PHE A 57 8.85 1.69 -8.72
N ASP A 58 8.80 2.66 -9.64
CA ASP A 58 9.91 2.99 -10.54
C ASP A 58 11.08 3.65 -9.78
N ALA A 59 10.81 4.32 -8.65
CA ALA A 59 11.82 4.87 -7.74
C ALA A 59 12.55 3.82 -6.87
N GLY A 60 12.21 2.53 -7.00
CA GLY A 60 12.94 1.43 -6.36
C GLY A 60 12.21 0.75 -5.21
N TYR A 61 11.07 1.27 -4.78
CA TYR A 61 10.22 0.58 -3.81
C TYR A 61 9.65 -0.71 -4.39
N ASN A 62 9.40 -1.71 -3.56
CA ASN A 62 8.75 -2.93 -4.02
C ASN A 62 7.25 -2.67 -4.30
N CYS A 63 6.59 -3.64 -4.93
CA CYS A 63 5.20 -3.50 -5.37
C CYS A 63 4.22 -3.23 -4.22
N ALA A 64 4.40 -3.84 -3.05
CA ALA A 64 3.53 -3.62 -1.89
C ALA A 64 3.79 -2.27 -1.23
N GLU A 65 5.06 -1.88 -1.08
CA GLU A 65 5.48 -0.60 -0.51
C GLU A 65 4.92 0.57 -1.34
N ALA A 66 5.06 0.49 -2.67
CA ALA A 66 4.58 1.52 -3.58
C ALA A 66 3.05 1.71 -3.50
N VAL A 67 2.29 0.61 -3.50
CA VAL A 67 0.83 0.63 -3.33
C VAL A 67 0.43 1.20 -1.97
N LEU A 68 1.07 0.74 -0.89
CA LEU A 68 0.78 1.21 0.46
C LEU A 68 1.00 2.71 0.59
N MET A 69 2.12 3.22 0.08
CA MET A 69 2.42 4.65 0.17
C MET A 69 1.41 5.49 -0.64
N ALA A 70 1.05 5.05 -1.83
CA ALA A 70 0.08 5.76 -2.66
C ALA A 70 -1.31 5.80 -2.01
N LEU A 71 -1.82 4.65 -1.54
CA LEU A 71 -3.11 4.57 -0.86
C LEU A 71 -3.10 5.29 0.49
N SER A 72 -2.01 5.22 1.25
CA SER A 72 -1.89 5.92 2.53
C SER A 72 -1.96 7.44 2.34
N ALA A 73 -1.29 7.96 1.30
CA ALA A 73 -1.38 9.38 0.96
C ALA A 73 -2.81 9.76 0.52
N ALA A 74 -3.45 8.95 -0.33
CA ALA A 74 -4.78 9.22 -0.85
C ALA A 74 -5.88 9.16 0.23
N TRP A 75 -5.75 8.24 1.19
CA TRP A 75 -6.76 7.98 2.22
C TRP A 75 -6.42 8.58 3.59
N GLY A 76 -5.32 9.34 3.69
CA GLY A 76 -4.88 9.95 4.93
C GLY A 76 -4.53 8.93 6.02
N LEU A 77 -3.97 7.77 5.63
CA LEU A 77 -3.56 6.73 6.57
C LEU A 77 -2.11 6.92 7.02
N ASP A 78 -1.84 6.58 8.27
CA ASP A 78 -0.48 6.57 8.84
C ASP A 78 0.06 5.14 8.85
N ILE A 79 0.38 4.60 7.66
CA ILE A 79 0.99 3.28 7.51
C ILE A 79 2.46 3.46 7.07
N PRO A 80 3.44 2.99 7.85
CA PRO A 80 4.82 3.02 7.41
C PRO A 80 4.99 2.08 6.21
N PHE A 81 5.66 2.54 5.15
CA PHE A 81 5.87 1.73 3.94
C PHE A 81 6.54 0.39 4.24
N THR A 82 7.36 0.32 5.29
CA THR A 82 8.05 -0.90 5.73
C THR A 82 7.11 -2.03 6.11
N ALA A 83 5.84 -1.74 6.41
CA ALA A 83 4.81 -2.77 6.58
C ALA A 83 4.63 -3.64 5.32
N GLY A 84 4.93 -3.09 4.14
CA GLY A 84 4.89 -3.78 2.85
C GLY A 84 6.17 -4.52 2.48
N THR A 85 7.29 -4.32 3.18
CA THR A 85 8.60 -4.85 2.73
C THR A 85 8.60 -6.37 2.58
N ALA A 86 8.01 -7.07 3.54
CA ALA A 86 7.94 -8.53 3.52
C ALA A 86 7.05 -9.09 2.40
N PHE A 87 6.21 -8.28 1.76
CA PHE A 87 5.29 -8.72 0.72
C PHE A 87 5.93 -8.80 -0.67
N GLY A 88 7.15 -8.29 -0.83
CA GLY A 88 7.87 -8.27 -2.11
C GLY A 88 8.09 -9.66 -2.72
N GLY A 89 7.86 -9.79 -4.03
CA GLY A 89 7.96 -11.06 -4.75
C GLY A 89 6.89 -12.09 -4.37
N GLY A 90 5.79 -11.60 -3.79
CA GLY A 90 4.67 -12.42 -3.33
C GLY A 90 4.99 -13.10 -2.00
N ILE A 91 5.15 -12.28 -0.97
CA ILE A 91 5.59 -12.60 0.40
C ILE A 91 7.00 -13.20 0.45
N ALA A 92 8.02 -12.35 0.53
CA ALA A 92 9.41 -12.79 0.65
C ALA A 92 9.86 -13.73 -0.49
N ARG A 93 9.44 -13.42 -1.72
CA ARG A 93 9.82 -14.12 -2.97
C ARG A 93 9.32 -15.56 -3.09
N SER A 94 8.36 -15.96 -2.27
CA SER A 94 7.80 -17.33 -2.27
C SER A 94 6.78 -17.59 -3.39
N GLY A 95 6.47 -16.59 -4.22
CA GLY A 95 5.57 -16.74 -5.37
C GLY A 95 4.09 -16.81 -5.00
N GLN A 96 3.75 -16.56 -3.73
CA GLN A 96 2.38 -16.55 -3.21
C GLN A 96 1.65 -15.27 -3.62
N THR A 97 0.62 -14.87 -2.88
CA THR A 97 -0.20 -13.67 -3.16
C THR A 97 0.65 -12.46 -3.57
N CYS A 98 0.27 -11.83 -4.67
CA CYS A 98 0.91 -10.65 -5.25
C CYS A 98 1.12 -9.55 -4.19
N GLY A 99 2.33 -9.00 -4.13
CA GLY A 99 2.66 -7.95 -3.16
C GLY A 99 1.85 -6.67 -3.36
N ALA A 100 1.57 -6.26 -4.61
CA ALA A 100 0.74 -5.10 -4.89
C ALA A 100 -0.67 -5.27 -4.31
N LEU A 101 -1.28 -6.44 -4.53
CA LEU A 101 -2.58 -6.81 -3.97
C LEU A 101 -2.53 -6.85 -2.44
N GLY A 102 -1.48 -7.46 -1.86
CA GLY A 102 -1.28 -7.49 -0.42
C GLY A 102 -1.18 -6.10 0.21
N GLY A 103 -0.46 -5.17 -0.43
CA GLY A 103 -0.38 -3.78 0.00
C GLY A 103 -1.75 -3.08 0.00
N ALA A 104 -2.54 -3.28 -1.05
CA ALA A 104 -3.90 -2.74 -1.12
C ALA A 104 -4.82 -3.32 -0.03
N LEU A 105 -4.75 -4.63 0.23
CA LEU A 105 -5.51 -5.29 1.29
C LEU A 105 -5.14 -4.77 2.69
N VAL A 106 -3.87 -4.50 2.95
CA VAL A 106 -3.43 -3.88 4.20
C VAL A 106 -4.04 -2.47 4.34
N ALA A 107 -4.00 -1.65 3.30
CA ALA A 107 -4.59 -0.31 3.33
C ALA A 107 -6.11 -0.36 3.60
N LEU A 108 -6.84 -1.28 2.96
CA LEU A 108 -8.26 -1.53 3.23
C LEU A 108 -8.50 -1.97 4.68
N GLY A 109 -7.66 -2.88 5.19
CA GLY A 109 -7.65 -3.33 6.57
C GLY A 109 -7.55 -2.18 7.57
N VAL A 110 -6.65 -1.23 7.33
CA VAL A 110 -6.48 -0.06 8.21
C VAL A 110 -7.65 0.92 8.09
N ARG A 111 -8.19 1.13 6.88
CA ARG A 111 -9.28 2.09 6.66
C ARG A 111 -10.64 1.60 7.17
N TYR A 112 -10.92 0.30 7.04
CA TYR A 112 -12.26 -0.29 7.22
C TYR A 112 -12.32 -1.45 8.20
N GLY A 113 -11.18 -1.93 8.69
CA GLY A 113 -11.12 -3.07 9.60
C GLY A 113 -11.82 -2.81 10.93
N ARG A 114 -12.03 -3.90 11.67
CA ARG A 114 -12.68 -3.89 12.99
C ARG A 114 -12.04 -2.87 13.93
N ARG A 115 -12.87 -2.16 14.67
CA ARG A 115 -12.45 -1.35 15.82
C ARG A 115 -12.90 -2.04 17.12
N PRO A 116 -12.29 -1.75 18.27
CA PRO A 116 -12.79 -2.24 19.55
C PRO A 116 -14.28 -1.91 19.70
N GLY A 117 -15.13 -2.93 19.88
CA GLY A 117 -16.58 -2.78 20.00
C GLY A 117 -17.36 -2.70 18.67
N ASP A 118 -16.72 -2.86 17.51
CA ASP A 118 -17.38 -2.94 16.20
C ASP A 118 -17.30 -4.37 15.64
N ASP A 119 -18.37 -5.14 15.87
CA ASP A 119 -18.48 -6.51 15.39
C ASP A 119 -18.71 -6.60 13.87
N GLY A 120 -19.20 -5.52 13.24
CA GLY A 120 -19.50 -5.48 11.81
C GLY A 120 -18.29 -5.11 10.92
N GLY A 121 -17.27 -4.45 11.47
CA GLY A 121 -16.11 -3.98 10.71
C GLY A 121 -15.30 -5.10 10.04
N ARG A 122 -15.30 -6.30 10.63
CA ARG A 122 -14.66 -7.47 10.01
C ARG A 122 -15.34 -7.86 8.70
N ASP A 123 -16.65 -8.02 8.72
CA ASP A 123 -17.39 -8.53 7.56
C ASP A 123 -17.43 -7.46 6.45
N ARG A 124 -17.48 -6.17 6.81
CA ARG A 124 -17.32 -5.06 5.85
C ARG A 124 -15.98 -5.12 5.12
N VAL A 125 -14.87 -5.24 5.84
CA VAL A 125 -13.55 -5.28 5.19
C VAL A 125 -13.33 -6.58 4.42
N TYR A 126 -13.95 -7.69 4.82
CA TYR A 126 -13.91 -8.94 4.06
C TYR A 126 -14.63 -8.83 2.72
N GLY A 127 -15.81 -8.21 2.67
CA GLY A 127 -16.50 -7.95 1.40
C GLY A 127 -15.66 -7.10 0.45
N LEU A 128 -15.12 -5.98 0.96
CA LEU A 128 -14.23 -5.10 0.18
C LEU A 128 -12.97 -5.83 -0.32
N ALA A 129 -12.36 -6.65 0.53
CA ALA A 129 -11.20 -7.45 0.16
C ALA A 129 -11.52 -8.49 -0.92
N GLN A 130 -12.68 -9.17 -0.80
CA GLN A 130 -13.13 -10.15 -1.79
C GLN A 130 -13.40 -9.51 -3.14
N GLU A 131 -14.08 -8.36 -3.17
CA GLU A 131 -14.29 -7.60 -4.40
C GLU A 131 -12.97 -7.18 -5.06
N LEU A 132 -12.04 -6.62 -4.27
CA LEU A 132 -10.72 -6.24 -4.76
C LEU A 132 -9.98 -7.44 -5.36
N MET A 133 -9.94 -8.57 -4.64
CA MET A 133 -9.26 -9.78 -5.12
C MET A 133 -9.92 -10.35 -6.37
N GLN A 134 -11.25 -10.32 -6.45
CA GLN A 134 -11.99 -10.81 -7.62
C GLN A 134 -11.73 -9.93 -8.84
N SER A 135 -11.86 -8.61 -8.72
CA SER A 135 -11.58 -7.68 -9.82
C SER A 135 -10.13 -7.77 -10.28
N PHE A 136 -9.18 -7.85 -9.33
CA PHE A 136 -7.77 -8.05 -9.66
C PHE A 136 -7.53 -9.35 -10.43
N ARG A 137 -8.20 -10.44 -10.04
CA ARG A 137 -8.12 -11.73 -10.74
C ARG A 137 -8.74 -11.64 -12.13
N GLU A 138 -9.87 -10.96 -12.30
CA GLU A 138 -10.50 -10.77 -13.62
C GLU A 138 -9.59 -9.98 -14.56
N ALA A 139 -8.92 -8.94 -14.06
CA ALA A 139 -8.03 -8.11 -14.85
C ALA A 139 -6.71 -8.81 -15.24
N HIS A 140 -6.23 -9.77 -14.43
CA HIS A 140 -4.88 -10.32 -14.57
C HIS A 140 -4.79 -11.84 -14.66
N GLY A 141 -5.92 -12.55 -14.55
CA GLY A 141 -6.03 -14.01 -14.59
C GLY A 141 -5.73 -14.71 -13.26
N ASP A 142 -4.89 -14.13 -12.39
CA ASP A 142 -4.53 -14.74 -11.10
C ASP A 142 -4.27 -13.67 -10.02
N THR A 143 -4.08 -14.11 -8.78
CA THR A 143 -3.67 -13.31 -7.62
C THR A 143 -2.27 -13.69 -7.12
N GLY A 144 -1.70 -14.80 -7.56
CA GLY A 144 -0.40 -15.32 -7.17
C GLY A 144 0.74 -14.72 -8.00
N CYS A 145 1.80 -14.27 -7.33
CA CYS A 145 2.95 -13.62 -7.95
C CYS A 145 3.66 -14.55 -8.94
N LEU A 146 3.76 -15.85 -8.63
CA LEU A 146 4.34 -16.84 -9.54
C LEU A 146 3.52 -16.94 -10.83
N GLN A 147 2.20 -17.07 -10.72
CA GLN A 147 1.31 -17.21 -11.87
C GLN A 147 1.31 -15.94 -12.74
N LEU A 148 1.33 -14.78 -12.10
CA LEU A 148 1.34 -13.49 -12.78
C LEU A 148 2.66 -13.18 -13.49
N THR A 149 3.79 -13.54 -12.88
CA THR A 149 5.12 -13.19 -13.41
C THR A 149 5.82 -14.34 -14.14
N GLY A 150 5.30 -15.56 -14.01
CA GLY A 150 5.95 -16.79 -14.44
C GLY A 150 7.21 -17.14 -13.64
N CYS A 151 7.63 -16.34 -12.66
CA CYS A 151 8.94 -16.45 -12.00
C CYS A 151 8.83 -16.67 -10.49
N LEU A 152 9.47 -17.73 -10.00
CA LEU A 152 9.66 -17.96 -8.58
C LEU A 152 10.94 -17.27 -8.12
N LEU A 153 10.81 -16.05 -7.60
CA LEU A 153 11.95 -15.20 -7.24
C LEU A 153 12.82 -15.73 -6.08
N ALA A 154 12.41 -16.81 -5.41
CA ALA A 154 13.27 -17.56 -4.50
C ALA A 154 14.45 -18.22 -5.24
N LEU A 155 14.30 -18.55 -6.53
CA LEU A 155 15.32 -19.18 -7.36
C LEU A 155 16.21 -18.15 -8.05
N ALA A 156 17.52 -18.40 -8.07
CA ALA A 156 18.48 -17.49 -8.68
C ALA A 156 18.32 -17.39 -10.21
N ALA A 157 17.99 -18.50 -10.88
CA ALA A 157 17.72 -18.53 -12.31
C ALA A 157 16.51 -17.66 -12.68
N ASP A 158 15.41 -17.80 -11.95
CA ASP A 158 14.20 -17.01 -12.18
C ASP A 158 14.41 -15.54 -11.86
N ARG A 159 15.25 -15.18 -10.87
CA ARG A 159 15.62 -13.78 -10.64
C ARG A 159 16.40 -13.18 -11.82
N ARG A 160 17.31 -13.94 -12.44
CA ARG A 160 18.03 -13.49 -13.64
C ARG A 160 17.05 -13.26 -14.79
N ARG A 161 16.20 -14.26 -15.08
CA ARG A 161 15.17 -14.16 -16.11
C ARG A 161 14.23 -12.98 -15.87
N PHE A 162 13.77 -12.79 -14.63
CA PHE A 162 12.90 -11.67 -14.26
C PHE A 162 13.51 -10.31 -14.57
N ASN A 163 14.83 -10.17 -14.38
CA ASN A 163 15.57 -8.94 -14.68
C ASN A 163 15.84 -8.80 -16.19
N GLU A 164 16.35 -9.86 -16.84
CA GLU A 164 16.73 -9.87 -18.26
C GLU A 164 15.52 -9.63 -19.19
N GLU A 165 14.36 -10.22 -18.87
CA GLU A 165 13.13 -10.03 -19.62
C GLU A 165 12.33 -8.78 -19.20
N GLY A 166 12.86 -7.97 -18.27
CA GLY A 166 12.19 -6.75 -17.81
C GLY A 166 10.79 -7.00 -17.23
N ILE A 167 10.59 -8.13 -16.54
CA ILE A 167 9.28 -8.55 -16.01
C ILE A 167 8.74 -7.53 -15.01
N ARG A 168 9.64 -6.91 -14.23
CA ARG A 168 9.32 -5.81 -13.31
C ARG A 168 8.56 -4.69 -14.03
N GLN A 169 9.05 -4.25 -15.18
CA GLN A 169 8.51 -3.12 -15.92
C GLN A 169 7.30 -3.50 -16.76
N ARG A 170 7.34 -4.66 -17.43
CA ARG A 170 6.26 -5.08 -18.35
C ARG A 170 5.04 -5.70 -17.65
N VAL A 171 5.25 -6.33 -16.49
CA VAL A 171 4.17 -6.99 -15.72
C VAL A 171 3.89 -6.23 -14.43
N CYS A 172 4.84 -6.18 -13.49
CA CYS A 172 4.56 -5.70 -12.15
C CYS A 172 4.09 -4.24 -12.10
N ARG A 173 4.56 -3.39 -13.03
CA ARG A 173 4.12 -2.00 -13.15
C ARG A 173 2.61 -1.88 -13.38
N ALA A 174 2.05 -2.72 -14.25
CA ALA A 174 0.60 -2.76 -14.50
C ALA A 174 -0.16 -3.29 -13.27
N LEU A 175 0.36 -4.32 -12.60
CA LEU A 175 -0.22 -4.87 -11.38
C LEU A 175 -0.28 -3.82 -10.25
N VAL A 176 0.76 -3.00 -10.10
CA VAL A 176 0.81 -1.91 -9.10
C VAL A 176 -0.27 -0.87 -9.39
N ARG A 177 -0.34 -0.37 -10.63
CA ARG A 177 -1.36 0.62 -11.01
C ARG A 177 -2.77 0.09 -10.78
N ASN A 178 -3.03 -1.13 -11.25
CA ASN A 178 -4.36 -1.71 -11.19
C ASN A 178 -4.77 -2.07 -9.75
N ALA A 179 -3.86 -2.60 -8.92
CA ALA A 179 -4.17 -2.86 -7.50
C ALA A 179 -4.66 -1.59 -6.78
N VAL A 180 -4.05 -0.44 -7.05
CA VAL A 180 -4.50 0.85 -6.54
C VAL A 180 -5.83 1.24 -7.15
N ALA A 181 -5.97 1.14 -8.46
CA ALA A 181 -7.19 1.54 -9.16
C ALA A 181 -8.41 0.79 -8.62
N GLU A 182 -8.29 -0.53 -8.46
CA GLU A 182 -9.34 -1.39 -7.91
C GLU A 182 -9.64 -1.07 -6.45
N ALA A 183 -8.61 -0.78 -5.64
CA ALA A 183 -8.80 -0.38 -4.25
C ALA A 183 -9.52 0.96 -4.12
N VAL A 184 -9.17 1.94 -4.97
CA VAL A 184 -9.84 3.25 -5.03
C VAL A 184 -11.27 3.11 -5.55
N ALA A 185 -11.52 2.27 -6.55
CA ALA A 185 -12.86 2.00 -7.05
C ALA A 185 -13.74 1.34 -5.97
N ALA A 186 -13.22 0.34 -5.26
CA ALA A 186 -13.89 -0.27 -4.12
C ALA A 186 -14.19 0.76 -3.03
N TRP A 187 -13.23 1.63 -2.73
CA TRP A 187 -13.40 2.72 -1.78
C TRP A 187 -14.55 3.67 -2.19
N GLN A 188 -14.55 4.16 -3.44
CA GLN A 188 -15.55 5.09 -3.96
C GLN A 188 -16.98 4.53 -3.91
N ARG A 189 -17.17 3.24 -4.23
CA ARG A 189 -18.49 2.59 -4.16
C ARG A 189 -19.07 2.58 -2.74
N HIS A 190 -18.21 2.57 -1.73
CA HIS A 190 -18.60 2.49 -0.33
C HIS A 190 -18.57 3.84 0.41
N GLN A 191 -18.15 4.94 -0.22
CA GLN A 191 -18.18 6.27 0.42
C GLN A 191 -19.59 6.74 0.78
N GLY A 192 -20.63 6.24 0.11
CA GLY A 192 -22.04 6.54 0.46
C GLY A 192 -22.53 5.90 1.76
N ALA A 193 -21.80 4.94 2.34
CA ALA A 193 -22.15 4.27 3.59
C ALA A 193 -21.44 4.88 4.82
N ASP A 194 -20.47 5.78 4.63
CA ASP A 194 -19.63 6.38 5.69
C ASP A 194 -20.18 7.72 6.23
N THR A 195 -21.36 8.19 5.78
CA THR A 195 -21.97 9.46 6.25
C THR A 195 -22.53 9.41 7.69
N GLY A 196 -22.29 8.33 8.44
CA GLY A 196 -22.74 8.15 9.82
C GLY A 196 -21.64 8.02 10.88
N LEU A 197 -20.38 8.26 10.54
CA LEU A 197 -19.23 8.12 11.46
C LEU A 197 -18.36 9.39 11.44
N CYS A 198 -18.97 10.52 11.82
CA CYS A 198 -18.28 11.71 12.32
C CYS A 198 -18.81 12.02 13.73
#